data_AF-A0A7C6FEX6-F1
#
_entry.id   AF-A0A7C6FEX6-F1
#
_cell.length_a   1.000
_cell.length_b   1.000
_cell.length_c   1.000
_cell.angle_alpha   90.00
_cell.angle_beta   90.00
_cell.angle_gamma   90.00
#
_symmetry.space_group_name_H-M   'P 1'
#
loop_
_entity.id
_entity.type
_entity.pdbx_description
1 polymer ?
#
loop_
_entity_poly.entity_id
_entity_poly.type
_entity_poly.pdbx_seq_one_letter_code
_entity_poly.pdbx_strand_id
1 'polypeptide(L)' 'MKKILLATSILVGTDGVVAADVSIFGGARFGVGGSGGVWALTNRFTLKFDGSGETDGGLSYGGRVRLRA' A
#
# COMPACT_ATOMS: atom_id res chain seq x y z
N MET A 1 -33.05 10.98 -0.77
CA MET A 1 -31.75 11.63 -1.10
C MET A 1 -30.73 10.55 -1.44
N LYS A 2 -30.42 10.33 -2.71
CA LYS A 2 -29.40 9.33 -3.13
C LYS A 2 -28.01 9.95 -3.00
N LYS A 3 -27.16 9.38 -2.16
CA LYS A 3 -25.73 9.74 -2.09
C LYS A 3 -24.97 8.68 -2.90
N ILE A 4 -24.43 9.10 -4.04
CA ILE A 4 -23.47 8.31 -4.81
C ILE A 4 -22.15 8.33 -4.04
N LEU A 5 -21.61 7.16 -3.76
CA LEU A 5 -20.30 7.00 -3.15
C LEU A 5 -19.28 6.95 -4.29
N LEU A 6 -18.63 8.07 -4.60
CA LEU A 6 -17.40 8.05 -5.39
C LEU A 6 -16.27 7.55 -4.46
N ALA A 7 -16.11 6.24 -4.39
CA ALA A 7 -14.86 5.67 -3.88
C ALA A 7 -13.82 5.84 -4.98
N THR A 8 -12.93 6.83 -4.83
CA THR A 8 -11.80 7.06 -5.74
C THR A 8 -10.74 5.97 -5.53
N SER A 9 -11.05 4.73 -5.88
CA SER A 9 -10.03 3.75 -6.24
C SER A 9 -9.51 4.19 -7.60
N ILE A 10 -8.45 4.99 -7.57
CA ILE A 10 -7.67 5.38 -8.75
C ILE A 10 -7.30 4.07 -9.48
N LEU A 11 -8.03 3.78 -10.57
CA LEU A 11 -7.64 2.81 -11.59
C LEU A 11 -6.52 3.48 -12.41
N VAL A 12 -5.34 3.62 -11.79
CA VAL A 12 -4.12 4.00 -12.51
C VAL A 12 -3.64 2.76 -13.24
N GLY A 13 -3.56 2.93 -14.56
CA GLY A 13 -3.49 1.85 -15.54
C GLY A 13 -2.45 0.78 -15.25
N THR A 14 -2.89 -0.45 -15.43
CA THR A 14 -2.08 -1.55 -15.95
C THR A 14 -2.61 -1.95 -17.34
N ASP A 15 -2.94 -0.97 -18.18
CA ASP A 15 -3.08 -1.20 -19.63
C ASP A 15 -1.67 -1.23 -20.23
N GLY A 16 -1.03 -2.40 -20.18
CA GLY A 16 0.31 -2.55 -20.73
C GLY A 16 1.05 -3.81 -20.34
N VAL A 17 0.45 -4.99 -20.57
CA VAL A 17 1.13 -6.27 -20.81
C VAL A 17 1.90 -6.88 -19.62
N VAL A 18 1.62 -8.16 -19.37
CA VAL A 18 2.24 -9.12 -18.43
C VAL A 18 1.45 -9.33 -17.12
N ALA A 19 1.14 -10.62 -16.90
CA ALA A 19 0.25 -11.21 -15.91
C ALA A 19 0.74 -11.16 -14.45
N ALA A 20 1.10 -9.96 -13.97
CA ALA A 20 1.46 -9.75 -12.58
C ALA A 20 0.44 -8.83 -11.90
N ASP A 21 -0.28 -9.37 -10.91
CA ASP A 21 -1.09 -8.58 -10.00
C ASP A 21 -0.18 -7.74 -9.12
N VAL A 22 -0.25 -6.41 -9.28
CA VAL A 22 0.49 -5.45 -8.46
C VAL A 22 -0.50 -4.74 -7.56
N SER A 23 -0.33 -4.93 -6.24
CA SER A 23 -1.15 -4.31 -5.21
C SER A 23 -0.31 -3.35 -4.37
N ILE A 24 -0.86 -2.15 -4.16
CA ILE A 24 -0.20 -1.07 -3.44
C ILE A 24 -0.95 -0.85 -2.13
N PHE A 25 -0.26 -1.02 -1.01
CA PHE A 25 -0.83 -0.84 0.32
C PHE A 25 0.02 0.12 1.13
N GLY A 26 -0.60 1.08 1.79
CA GLY A 26 0.12 2.04 2.62
C GLY A 26 -0.67 2.47 3.84
N GLY A 27 0.05 2.89 4.87
CA GLY A 27 -0.52 3.42 6.11
C GLY A 27 0.40 4.46 6.71
N ALA A 28 -0.19 5.56 7.17
CA ALA A 28 0.51 6.62 7.88
C ALA A 28 -0.12 6.80 9.26
N ARG A 29 0.72 7.00 10.27
CA ARG A 29 0.27 7.37 11.62
C ARG A 29 1.07 8.55 12.12
N PHE A 30 0.36 9.46 12.75
CA PHE A 30 0.89 10.67 13.35
C PHE A 30 0.32 10.79 14.75
N GLY A 31 1.14 11.19 15.69
CA GLY A 31 0.71 11.39 17.06
C GLY A 31 1.78 12.08 17.88
N VAL A 32 1.39 12.50 19.07
CA VAL A 32 2.29 13.01 20.09
C VAL A 32 2.40 11.94 21.16
N GLY A 33 3.61 11.47 21.41
CA GLY A 33 3.89 10.44 22.40
C GLY A 33 5.05 10.89 23.28
N GLY A 34 4.92 10.74 24.59
CA GLY A 34 5.90 11.21 25.54
C GLY A 34 5.89 10.38 26.81
N SER A 35 7.07 10.10 27.36
CA SER A 35 7.23 9.44 28.65
C SER A 35 8.07 10.34 29.56
N GLY A 36 7.67 10.49 30.82
CA GLY A 36 8.40 11.33 31.78
C GLY A 36 8.29 12.84 31.57
N GLY A 37 7.19 13.34 30.99
CA GLY A 37 6.94 14.77 30.81
C GLY A 37 7.56 15.41 29.57
N VAL A 38 8.29 14.63 28.76
CA VAL A 38 8.82 15.07 27.46
C VAL A 38 7.85 14.69 26.36
N TRP A 39 7.32 15.66 25.63
CA TRP A 39 6.46 15.43 24.48
C TRP A 39 7.30 15.27 23.21
N ALA A 40 7.14 14.16 22.49
CA ALA A 40 7.78 13.94 21.19
C ALA A 40 6.74 13.75 20.09
N LEU A 41 7.00 14.35 18.93
CA LEU A 41 6.24 14.07 17.72
C LEU A 41 6.65 12.68 17.22
N THR A 42 5.68 11.78 17.08
CA THR A 42 5.87 10.46 16.48
C THR A 42 5.08 10.40 15.19
N ASN A 43 5.81 10.25 14.09
CA ASN A 43 5.25 9.93 12.78
C ASN A 43 5.82 8.61 12.28
N ARG A 44 5.00 7.85 11.56
CA ARG A 44 5.46 6.70 10.79
C ARG A 44 4.68 6.59 9.50
N PHE A 45 5.40 6.56 8.40
CA PHE A 45 4.87 6.31 7.08
C PHE A 45 5.29 4.92 6.62
N THR A 46 4.39 4.16 6.00
CA THR A 46 4.71 2.87 5.42
C THR A 46 4.00 2.71 4.09
N LEU A 47 4.76 2.29 3.08
CA LEU A 47 4.28 1.96 1.75
C LEU A 47 4.78 0.56 1.38
N LYS A 48 3.89 -0.25 0.80
CA LYS A 48 4.14 -1.62 0.39
C LYS A 48 3.72 -1.77 -1.06
N PHE A 49 4.58 -2.41 -1.83
CA PHE A 49 4.31 -2.86 -3.19
C PHE A 49 4.40 -4.38 -3.17
N ASP A 50 3.30 -5.02 -3.52
CA ASP A 50 3.15 -6.46 -3.56
C ASP A 50 2.89 -6.86 -5.01
N GLY A 51 3.87 -7.49 -5.64
CA GLY A 51 3.74 -8.08 -6.96
C GLY A 51 3.61 -9.59 -6.84
N SER A 52 2.65 -10.18 -7.55
CA SER A 52 2.48 -11.62 -7.66
C SER A 52 2.11 -12.01 -9.09
N GLY A 53 2.53 -13.18 -9.56
CA GLY A 53 2.18 -13.71 -10.86
C GLY A 53 2.30 -15.22 -10.90
N GLU A 54 1.75 -15.84 -11.95
CA GLU A 54 1.90 -17.26 -12.25
C GLU A 54 2.67 -17.43 -13.56
N THR A 55 3.54 -18.43 -13.63
CA THR A 55 4.16 -18.83 -14.90
C THR A 55 3.20 -19.71 -15.71
N ASP A 56 3.45 -19.85 -17.01
CA ASP A 56 2.66 -20.71 -17.89
C ASP A 56 2.68 -22.21 -17.48
N GLY A 57 3.61 -22.59 -16.59
CA GLY A 57 3.69 -23.92 -15.98
C GLY A 57 2.94 -24.06 -14.65
N GLY A 58 2.18 -23.05 -14.22
CA GLY A 58 1.41 -23.05 -12.98
C GLY A 58 2.24 -22.81 -11.71
N LEU A 59 3.41 -22.16 -11.84
CA LEU A 59 4.22 -21.79 -10.69
C LEU A 59 3.93 -20.34 -10.28
N SER A 60 3.34 -20.17 -9.10
CA SER A 60 3.20 -18.87 -8.44
C SER A 60 4.54 -18.29 -8.01
N TYR A 61 4.77 -17.02 -8.30
CA TYR A 61 5.88 -16.22 -7.78
C TYR A 61 5.38 -14.87 -7.26
N GLY A 62 6.14 -14.29 -6.34
CA GLY A 62 5.79 -12.98 -5.79
C GLY A 62 6.95 -12.31 -5.08
N GLY A 63 6.87 -10.97 -5.00
CA GLY A 63 7.87 -10.11 -4.39
C GLY A 63 7.20 -8.95 -3.67
N ARG A 64 7.72 -8.62 -2.48
CA ARG A 64 7.26 -7.50 -1.66
C ARG A 64 8.38 -6.49 -1.43
N VAL A 65 8.12 -5.24 -1.77
CA VAL A 65 8.98 -4.10 -1.37
C VAL A 65 8.25 -3.28 -0.32
N ARG A 66 8.90 -3.02 0.82
CA ARG A 66 8.36 -2.18 1.89
C ARG A 66 9.27 -1.00 2.17
N LEU A 67 8.72 0.20 2.00
CA LEU A 67 9.35 1.47 2.36
C LEU A 67 8.76 1.97 3.67
N ARG A 68 9.61 2.42 4.60
CA ARG A 68 9.18 2.94 5.91
C ARG A 68 10.05 4.12 6.34
N ALA A 69 9.38 5.19 6.79
CA ALA A 69 9.96 6.34 7.47
C ALA A 69 9.34 6.47 8.86
#